data_AF-A0A9P8UBZ2-F1
#
_entry.id   AF-A0A9P8UBZ2-F1
#
_cell.length_a   1.000
_cell.length_b   1.000
_cell.length_c   1.000
_cell.angle_alpha   90.00
_cell.angle_beta   90.00
_cell.angle_gamma   90.00
#
_symmetry.space_group_name_H-M   'P 1'
#
loop_
_entity.id
_entity.type
_entity.pdbx_description
1 polymer ?
#
loop_
_entity_poly.entity_id
_entity_poly.type
_entity_poly.pdbx_seq_one_letter_code
_entity_poly.pdbx_strand_id
1 'polypeptide(L)'
;MAPEEKKVPHPIKAHPLWALYLFNKCYAPDQQSRKSPAVSPYYTDAEEFSLMTAFVTCEGGTLRPEANQLAEMLQIQKNNSQNVVFHVLEGVPHGLDKGAEDGTLEWVRREEAYSLAIKLLKEVFDR
;
A
#
# COMPACT_ATOMS: atom_id res chain seq x y z
N MET A 1 11.61 0.90 6.73
CA MET A 1 12.23 1.77 5.71
C MET A 1 12.15 3.21 6.18
N ALA A 2 13.26 3.94 6.17
CA ALA A 2 13.30 5.37 6.47
C ALA A 2 12.69 6.19 5.31
N PRO A 3 12.14 7.39 5.56
CA PRO A 3 11.49 8.20 4.52
C PRO A 3 12.34 8.46 3.26
N GLU A 4 13.65 8.64 3.42
CA GLU A 4 14.59 8.90 2.32
C GLU A 4 14.88 7.69 1.42
N GLU A 5 14.62 6.48 1.92
CA GLU A 5 14.81 5.23 1.18
C GLU A 5 13.60 4.93 0.26
N LYS A 6 12.47 5.58 0.51
CA LYS A 6 11.19 5.40 -0.18
C LYS A 6 11.20 6.08 -1.56
N LYS A 7 11.87 5.44 -2.53
CA LYS A 7 12.03 5.96 -3.90
C LYS A 7 11.32 5.11 -4.94
N VAL A 8 10.78 5.77 -5.96
CA VAL A 8 10.21 5.14 -7.17
C VAL A 8 10.84 5.78 -8.41
N PRO A 9 10.90 5.08 -9.57
CA PRO A 9 11.53 5.61 -10.78
C PRO A 9 10.90 6.90 -11.30
N HIS A 10 9.56 7.00 -11.24
CA HIS A 10 8.79 8.14 -11.77
C HIS A 10 7.86 8.70 -10.69
N PRO A 11 8.37 9.43 -9.69
CA PRO A 11 7.52 9.96 -8.61
C PRO A 11 6.55 11.02 -9.15
N ILE A 12 5.28 10.93 -8.75
CA ILE A 12 4.23 11.89 -9.12
C ILE A 12 3.66 12.48 -7.83
N LYS A 13 3.79 13.80 -7.65
CA LYS A 13 3.35 14.52 -6.44
C LYS A 13 3.83 13.84 -5.14
N ALA A 14 5.11 13.45 -5.08
CA ALA A 14 5.67 12.77 -3.93
C ALA A 14 5.53 13.61 -2.64
N HIS A 15 5.27 12.94 -1.51
CA HIS A 15 5.28 13.59 -0.21
C HIS A 15 6.67 14.18 0.07
N PRO A 16 6.77 15.43 0.54
CA PRO A 16 8.05 15.98 0.94
C PRO A 16 8.55 15.24 2.20
N LEU A 17 9.87 15.03 2.28
CA LEU A 17 10.48 14.26 3.37
C LEU A 17 10.10 14.80 4.76
N TRP A 18 10.07 16.13 4.93
CA TRP A 18 9.69 16.75 6.19
C TRP A 18 8.28 16.34 6.65
N ALA A 19 7.33 16.13 5.73
CA ALA A 19 5.96 15.73 6.06
C ALA A 19 5.92 14.27 6.53
N LEU A 20 6.63 13.36 5.85
CA LEU A 20 6.76 11.96 6.29
C LEU A 20 7.39 11.88 7.68
N TYR A 21 8.42 12.69 7.94
CA TYR A 21 9.03 12.79 9.28
C TYR A 21 8.05 13.35 10.32
N LEU A 22 7.28 14.38 9.97
CA LEU A 22 6.28 14.95 10.85
C LEU A 22 5.21 13.91 11.21
N PHE A 23 4.63 13.22 10.24
CA PHE A 23 3.63 12.18 10.47
C PHE A 23 4.16 11.07 11.38
N ASN A 24 5.36 10.56 11.12
CA ASN A 24 5.98 9.53 11.95
C ASN A 24 6.22 10.01 13.40
N LYS A 25 6.69 11.25 13.58
CA LYS A 25 6.95 11.81 14.91
C LYS A 25 5.68 12.11 15.69
N CYS A 26 4.61 12.53 15.02
CA CYS A 26 3.33 12.80 15.67
C CYS A 26 2.58 11.51 16.03
N TYR A 27 2.61 10.49 15.16
CA TYR A 27 1.89 9.23 15.40
C TYR A 27 2.61 8.31 16.40
N ALA A 28 3.93 8.16 16.23
CA ALA A 28 4.79 7.31 17.07
C ALA A 28 6.05 8.10 17.49
N PRO A 29 5.93 8.99 18.50
CA PRO A 29 7.05 9.84 18.93
C PRO A 29 8.21 9.04 19.48
N ASP A 30 7.92 7.98 20.24
CA ASP A 30 8.93 6.99 20.63
C ASP A 30 9.39 6.19 19.40
N GLN A 31 10.71 6.17 19.17
CA GLN A 31 11.28 5.42 18.04
C GLN A 31 11.26 3.91 18.27
N GLN A 32 11.31 3.46 19.52
CA GLN A 32 11.34 2.03 19.84
C GLN A 32 10.00 1.37 19.51
N SER A 33 8.89 2.06 19.79
CA SER A 33 7.54 1.57 19.48
C SER A 33 7.26 1.42 17.98
N ARG A 34 8.03 2.06 17.10
CA ARG A 34 7.80 2.02 15.63
C ARG A 34 7.96 0.64 15.01
N LYS A 35 8.70 -0.26 15.66
CA LYS A 35 8.84 -1.67 15.24
C LYS A 35 7.76 -2.58 15.82
N SER A 36 6.87 -2.05 16.67
CA SER A 36 5.70 -2.81 17.11
C SER A 36 4.83 -3.19 15.91
N PRO A 37 4.35 -4.44 15.80
CA PRO A 37 3.38 -4.85 14.77
C PRO A 37 2.13 -3.96 14.72
N ALA A 38 1.71 -3.43 15.88
CA ALA A 38 0.58 -2.50 15.98
C ALA A 38 0.84 -1.11 15.33
N VAL A 39 2.11 -0.76 15.08
CA VAL A 39 2.51 0.49 14.41
C VAL A 39 2.95 0.22 12.97
N SER A 40 3.74 -0.83 12.77
CA SER A 40 4.30 -1.20 11.47
C SER A 40 3.94 -2.66 11.16
N PRO A 41 2.88 -2.91 10.37
CA PRO A 41 2.39 -4.27 10.09
C PRO A 41 3.42 -5.21 9.47
N TYR A 42 4.50 -4.68 8.90
CA TYR A 42 5.63 -5.46 8.39
C TYR A 42 6.25 -6.41 9.44
N TYR A 43 6.17 -6.08 10.73
CA TYR A 43 6.71 -6.91 11.80
C TYR A 43 5.70 -7.93 12.36
N THR A 44 4.49 -7.97 11.83
CA THR A 44 3.47 -8.96 12.22
C THR A 44 3.81 -10.32 11.61
N ASP A 45 3.47 -11.40 12.31
CA ASP A 45 3.52 -12.75 11.73
C ASP A 45 2.61 -12.81 10.49
N ALA A 46 3.09 -13.42 9.40
CA ALA A 46 2.31 -13.59 8.19
C ALA A 46 0.99 -14.36 8.43
N GLU A 47 0.95 -15.25 9.42
CA GLU A 47 -0.25 -16.01 9.77
C GLU A 47 -1.38 -15.14 10.33
N GLU A 48 -1.08 -13.96 10.89
CA GLU A 48 -2.10 -13.04 11.41
C GLU A 48 -2.79 -12.23 10.30
N PHE A 49 -2.21 -12.17 9.10
CA PHE A 49 -2.88 -11.54 7.97
C PHE A 49 -4.04 -12.40 7.47
N SER A 50 -5.11 -11.75 7.01
CA SER A 50 -6.27 -12.41 6.39
C SER A 50 -5.86 -13.37 5.27
N LEU A 51 -6.70 -14.38 5.02
CA LEU A 51 -6.44 -15.37 3.97
C LEU A 51 -6.14 -14.67 2.64
N MET A 52 -7.03 -13.77 2.21
CA MET A 52 -6.87 -12.89 1.06
C MET A 52 -6.36 -11.52 1.50
N THR A 53 -5.27 -11.04 0.90
CA THR A 53 -4.69 -9.72 1.14
C THR A 53 -4.35 -9.06 -0.19
N ALA A 54 -4.79 -7.82 -0.40
CA ALA A 54 -4.51 -7.06 -1.62
C ALA A 54 -3.73 -5.80 -1.31
N PHE A 55 -2.67 -5.57 -2.07
CA PHE A 55 -1.86 -4.36 -2.08
C PHE A 55 -2.10 -3.62 -3.38
N VAL A 56 -2.85 -2.53 -3.30
CA VAL A 56 -3.09 -1.63 -4.42
C VAL A 56 -2.23 -0.39 -4.22
N THR A 57 -1.27 -0.17 -5.11
CA THR A 57 -0.29 0.91 -5.02
C THR A 57 -0.31 1.78 -6.26
N CYS A 58 0.30 2.96 -6.20
CA CYS A 58 0.38 3.90 -7.31
C CYS A 58 1.82 3.94 -7.82
N GLU A 59 2.02 3.94 -9.14
CA GLU A 59 3.37 3.99 -9.74
C GLU A 59 4.19 5.18 -9.23
N GLY A 60 3.55 6.36 -9.15
CA GLY A 60 4.19 7.58 -8.68
C GLY A 60 4.26 7.73 -7.16
N GLY A 61 3.70 6.80 -6.41
CA GLY A 61 3.61 6.87 -4.94
C GLY A 61 4.90 6.43 -4.26
N THR A 62 5.54 7.32 -3.50
CA THR A 62 6.77 6.98 -2.76
C THR A 62 6.57 5.95 -1.65
N LEU A 63 5.33 5.70 -1.20
CA LEU A 63 5.02 4.64 -0.24
C LEU A 63 4.90 3.24 -0.88
N ARG A 64 4.99 3.13 -2.22
CA ARG A 64 4.92 1.84 -2.91
C ARG A 64 6.00 0.83 -2.44
N PRO A 65 7.29 1.20 -2.30
CA PRO A 65 8.33 0.24 -1.95
C PRO A 65 8.10 -0.52 -0.64
N GLU A 66 7.54 0.12 0.39
CA GLU A 66 7.22 -0.57 1.66
C GLU A 66 6.01 -1.51 1.53
N ALA A 67 5.01 -1.15 0.72
CA ALA A 67 3.90 -2.04 0.39
C ALA A 67 4.39 -3.25 -0.40
N ASN A 68 5.29 -3.06 -1.37
CA ASN A 68 5.90 -4.16 -2.12
C ASN A 68 6.68 -5.09 -1.20
N GLN A 69 7.50 -4.54 -0.31
CA GLN A 69 8.31 -5.33 0.63
C GLN A 69 7.42 -6.20 1.55
N LEU A 70 6.29 -5.67 2.00
CA LEU A 70 5.31 -6.42 2.78
C LEU A 70 4.61 -7.50 1.92
N ALA A 71 4.19 -7.16 0.71
CA ALA A 71 3.55 -8.11 -0.21
C ALA A 71 4.47 -9.29 -0.56
N GLU A 72 5.73 -9.02 -0.89
CA GLU A 72 6.76 -10.03 -1.17
C GLU A 72 7.01 -10.91 0.06
N MET A 73 7.13 -10.31 1.25
CA MET A 73 7.27 -11.06 2.49
C MET A 73 6.09 -12.01 2.70
N LEU A 74 4.86 -11.54 2.51
CA LEU A 74 3.66 -12.37 2.66
C LEU A 74 3.57 -13.47 1.60
N GLN A 75 3.97 -13.21 0.35
CA GLN A 75 4.00 -14.23 -0.70
C GLN A 75 4.99 -15.35 -0.41
N ILE A 76 6.12 -15.04 0.24
CA ILE A 76 7.15 -16.01 0.64
C ILE A 76 6.72 -16.79 1.87
N GLN A 77 6.18 -16.11 2.88
CA GLN A 77 5.85 -16.74 4.17
C GLN A 77 4.51 -17.48 4.15
N LYS A 78 3.55 -17.04 3.33
CA LYS A 78 2.33 -17.80 3.10
C LYS A 78 2.60 -18.87 2.04
N ASN A 79 2.53 -20.14 2.43
CA ASN A 79 2.58 -21.31 1.53
C ASN A 79 1.49 -21.33 0.42
N ASN A 80 0.64 -20.30 0.35
CA ASN A 80 -0.39 -20.13 -0.66
C ASN A 80 -0.34 -18.70 -1.24
N SER A 81 0.61 -18.46 -2.14
CA SER A 81 0.84 -17.17 -2.79
C SER A 81 -0.34 -16.69 -3.65
N GLN A 82 -1.34 -17.55 -3.93
CA GLN A 82 -2.53 -17.18 -4.70
C GLN A 82 -3.45 -16.20 -3.98
N ASN A 83 -3.28 -16.02 -2.67
CA ASN A 83 -4.13 -15.12 -1.88
C ASN A 83 -3.49 -13.75 -1.58
N VAL A 84 -2.31 -13.45 -2.14
CA VAL A 84 -1.68 -12.13 -2.03
C VAL A 84 -1.68 -11.45 -3.39
N VAL A 85 -2.56 -10.47 -3.55
CA VAL A 85 -2.73 -9.72 -4.79
C VAL A 85 -1.86 -8.46 -4.75
N PHE A 86 -1.04 -8.28 -5.79
CA PHE A 86 -0.24 -7.07 -5.98
C PHE A 86 -0.68 -6.34 -7.24
N HIS A 87 -1.13 -5.10 -7.10
CA HIS A 87 -1.65 -4.31 -8.22
C HIS A 87 -1.08 -2.89 -8.17
N VAL A 88 -0.47 -2.47 -9.28
CA VAL A 88 0.11 -1.13 -9.44
C VAL A 88 -0.74 -0.35 -10.44
N LEU A 89 -1.27 0.77 -9.98
CA LEU A 89 -2.00 1.74 -10.79
C LEU A 89 -0.98 2.69 -11.42
N GLU A 90 -0.87 2.65 -12.75
CA GLU A 90 0.16 3.37 -13.49
C GLU A 90 -0.22 4.83 -13.72
N GLY A 91 0.81 5.69 -13.81
CA GLY A 91 0.65 7.11 -14.16
C GLY A 91 -0.04 7.98 -13.11
N VAL A 92 -0.31 7.47 -11.90
CA VAL A 92 -1.05 8.19 -10.85
C VAL A 92 -0.25 8.38 -9.55
N PRO A 93 -0.51 9.47 -8.80
CA PRO A 93 0.15 9.74 -7.52
C PRO A 93 -0.47 8.96 -6.37
N HIS A 94 0.15 9.05 -5.18
CA HIS A 94 -0.50 8.62 -3.94
C HIS A 94 -1.81 9.38 -3.71
N GLY A 95 -2.83 8.67 -3.20
CA GLY A 95 -4.16 9.25 -2.95
C GLY A 95 -4.93 9.58 -4.22
N LEU A 96 -4.69 8.84 -5.32
CA LEU A 96 -5.32 9.06 -6.64
C LEU A 96 -6.85 9.17 -6.58
N ASP A 97 -7.50 8.52 -5.61
CA ASP A 97 -8.94 8.47 -5.48
C ASP A 97 -9.53 9.76 -4.88
N LYS A 98 -8.68 10.60 -4.26
CA LYS A 98 -9.09 11.85 -3.63
C LYS A 98 -9.14 12.96 -4.67
N GLY A 99 -10.35 13.33 -5.06
CA GLY A 99 -10.59 14.36 -6.08
C GLY A 99 -10.42 13.86 -7.51
N ALA A 100 -10.58 12.55 -7.75
CA ALA A 100 -10.71 12.02 -9.10
C ALA A 100 -12.00 12.54 -9.75
N GLU A 101 -11.89 13.09 -10.96
CA GLU A 101 -12.99 13.68 -11.72
C GLU A 101 -13.25 12.85 -12.98
N ASP A 102 -14.52 12.70 -13.37
CA ASP A 102 -14.88 11.95 -14.57
C ASP A 102 -14.14 12.50 -15.80
N GLY A 103 -13.60 11.59 -16.62
CA GLY A 103 -12.75 11.90 -17.77
C GLY A 103 -11.25 12.04 -17.47
N THR A 104 -10.80 12.01 -16.21
CA THR A 104 -9.35 12.03 -15.89
C THR A 104 -8.75 10.62 -15.80
N LEU A 105 -7.41 10.53 -15.88
CA LEU A 105 -6.70 9.26 -15.66
C LEU A 105 -6.91 8.74 -14.23
N GLU A 106 -6.90 9.62 -13.25
CA GLU A 106 -7.14 9.29 -11.84
C GLU A 106 -8.52 8.64 -11.65
N TRP A 107 -9.54 9.09 -12.37
CA TRP A 107 -10.86 8.46 -12.33
C TRP A 107 -10.84 7.04 -12.88
N VAL A 108 -10.20 6.83 -14.03
CA VAL A 108 -10.04 5.48 -14.59
C VAL A 108 -9.31 4.55 -13.62
N ARG A 109 -8.21 5.02 -13.01
CA ARG A 109 -7.45 4.21 -12.01
C ARG A 109 -8.21 4.01 -10.70
N ARG A 110 -9.08 4.94 -10.30
CA ARG A 110 -9.98 4.78 -9.15
C ARG A 110 -10.99 3.67 -9.41
N GLU A 111 -11.65 3.68 -10.57
CA GLU A 111 -12.61 2.65 -10.94
C GLU A 111 -11.95 1.28 -11.08
N GLU A 112 -10.72 1.22 -11.62
CA GLU A 112 -9.87 0.01 -11.64
C GLU A 112 -9.63 -0.53 -10.22
N ALA A 113 -9.16 0.32 -9.31
CA ALA A 113 -8.86 -0.05 -7.92
C ALA A 113 -10.11 -0.56 -7.18
N TYR A 114 -11.24 0.13 -7.31
CA TYR A 114 -12.47 -0.23 -6.61
C TYR A 114 -13.14 -1.47 -7.21
N SER A 115 -13.08 -1.64 -8.53
CA SER A 115 -13.55 -2.86 -9.19
C SER A 115 -12.77 -4.08 -8.71
N LEU A 116 -11.44 -3.97 -8.57
CA LEU A 116 -10.61 -5.01 -7.98
C LEU A 116 -11.02 -5.31 -6.54
N ALA A 117 -11.18 -4.28 -5.70
CA ALA A 117 -11.60 -4.47 -4.32
C ALA A 117 -12.96 -5.18 -4.21
N ILE A 118 -13.97 -4.74 -4.99
CA ILE A 118 -15.30 -5.37 -5.03
C ILE A 118 -15.19 -6.84 -5.45
N LYS A 119 -14.41 -7.13 -6.51
CA LYS A 119 -14.20 -8.49 -6.99
C LYS A 119 -13.62 -9.38 -5.88
N LEU A 120 -12.54 -8.95 -5.24
CA LEU A 120 -11.87 -9.74 -4.21
C LEU A 120 -12.74 -9.94 -2.97
N LEU A 121 -13.51 -8.93 -2.57
CA LEU A 121 -14.46 -9.07 -1.46
C LEU A 121 -15.55 -10.09 -1.79
N LYS A 122 -16.14 -10.03 -2.99
CA LYS A 122 -17.12 -11.04 -3.45
C LYS A 122 -16.53 -12.44 -3.48
N GLU A 123 -15.31 -12.60 -4.00
CA GLU A 123 -14.61 -13.88 -4.02
C GLU A 123 -14.38 -14.47 -2.62
N VAL A 124 -14.31 -13.63 -1.57
CA VAL A 124 -14.12 -14.08 -0.19
C VAL A 124 -15.46 -14.39 0.49
N PHE A 125 -16.49 -13.57 0.28
CA PHE A 125 -17.73 -13.61 1.05
C PHE A 125 -18.93 -14.26 0.33
N ASP A 126 -18.95 -14.30 -0.99
CA ASP A 126 -20.00 -14.98 -1.77
C ASP A 126 -19.68 -16.49 -1.97
N ARG A 127 -18.85 -17.07 -1.09
CA ARG A 127 -18.49 -18.49 -1.07
C ARG A 127 -19.52 -19.34 -0.33
#